data_AF-A0A6I1FIH6-F1
#
_entry.id   AF-A0A6I1FIH6-F1
#
_cell.length_a   1.000
_cell.length_b   1.000
_cell.length_c   1.000
_cell.angle_alpha   90.00
_cell.angle_beta   90.00
_cell.angle_gamma   90.00
#
_symmetry.space_group_name_H-M   'P 1'
#
loop_
_entity.id
_entity.type
_entity.pdbx_description
1 polymer ?
#
loop_
_entity_poly.entity_id
_entity_poly.type
_entity_poly.pdbx_seq_one_letter_code
_entity_poly.pdbx_strand_id
1 'polypeptide(L)'
;MVVKSSSIKTANFMKPFTIIICFILLFIGLSFYFYYKEQMNELAYAEKMEMIYKKMDETAVKAEAVVSSYPIEGSFVNRRGEGMVAGKNNSLQYFQDNGVIEKLEKESEECHDMLYELAEPPERLTEAYSVLLDAHITYKQYIQLALHPQKQSDSFIKKARSLKEELNSRLILAKNRIAQL
;
A
#
# COMPACT_ATOMS: atom_id res chain seq x y z
N MET A 1 42.38 67.87 -43.31
CA MET A 1 41.03 67.29 -43.15
C MET A 1 41.17 66.09 -42.21
N VAL A 2 40.82 66.23 -40.94
CA VAL A 2 40.96 65.16 -39.93
C VAL A 2 39.55 64.64 -39.64
N VAL A 3 39.24 63.44 -40.13
CA VAL A 3 37.98 62.77 -39.87
C VAL A 3 38.03 62.21 -38.45
N LYS A 4 37.31 62.87 -37.53
CA LYS A 4 37.15 62.43 -36.15
C LYS A 4 36.16 61.27 -36.15
N SER A 5 36.62 60.05 -36.00
CA SER A 5 35.76 58.88 -35.85
C SER A 5 35.05 58.92 -34.49
N SER A 6 33.73 58.90 -34.52
CA SER A 6 32.89 58.84 -33.32
C SER A 6 33.00 57.44 -32.69
N SER A 7 33.69 57.35 -31.55
CA SER A 7 33.68 56.17 -30.69
C SER A 7 32.30 56.05 -30.04
N ILE A 8 31.50 55.10 -30.53
CA ILE A 8 30.19 54.78 -29.96
C ILE A 8 30.43 54.04 -28.64
N LYS A 9 29.98 54.64 -27.53
CA LYS A 9 30.03 54.07 -26.18
C LYS A 9 29.12 52.84 -26.09
N THR A 10 29.64 51.65 -26.38
CA THR A 10 28.94 50.36 -26.26
C THR A 10 28.88 49.81 -24.82
N ALA A 11 29.58 50.45 -23.87
CA ALA A 11 29.76 49.93 -22.51
C ALA A 11 28.49 49.91 -21.62
N ASN A 12 27.45 50.68 -21.94
CA ASN A 12 26.25 50.78 -21.09
C ASN A 12 25.12 49.80 -21.46
N PHE A 13 25.22 49.10 -22.59
CA PHE A 13 24.19 48.16 -23.04
C PHE A 13 24.39 46.72 -22.53
N MET A 14 25.59 46.33 -22.08
CA MET A 14 25.87 44.97 -21.57
C MET A 14 25.28 44.68 -20.18
N LYS A 15 25.22 45.68 -19.29
CA LYS A 15 24.77 45.50 -17.89
C LYS A 15 23.32 44.99 -17.74
N PRO A 16 22.32 45.48 -18.51
CA PRO A 16 20.96 44.92 -18.39
C PRO A 16 20.87 43.48 -18.91
N PHE A 17 21.65 43.11 -19.94
CA PHE A 17 21.66 41.75 -20.48
C PHE A 17 22.20 40.72 -19.48
N THR A 18 23.28 41.05 -18.75
CA THR A 18 23.82 40.13 -17.72
C THR A 18 22.83 39.91 -16.58
N ILE A 19 22.10 40.96 -16.17
CA ILE A 19 21.07 40.86 -15.12
C ILE A 19 19.91 39.98 -15.59
N ILE A 20 19.42 40.15 -16.82
CA ILE A 20 18.35 39.33 -17.40
C ILE A 20 18.76 37.86 -17.47
N ILE A 21 20.01 37.56 -17.90
CA ILE A 21 20.53 36.19 -17.95
C ILE A 21 20.58 35.58 -16.55
N CYS A 22 21.02 36.33 -15.53
CA CYS A 22 21.00 35.85 -14.14
C CYS A 22 19.58 35.54 -13.64
N PHE A 23 18.59 36.38 -13.97
CA PHE A 23 17.19 36.11 -13.62
C PHE A 23 16.66 34.86 -14.31
N ILE A 24 16.96 34.65 -15.59
CA ILE A 24 16.56 33.45 -16.33
C ILE A 24 17.20 32.20 -15.70
N LEU A 25 18.49 32.24 -15.37
CA LEU A 25 19.18 31.11 -14.72
C LEU A 25 18.61 30.82 -13.33
N LEU A 26 18.27 31.84 -12.55
CA LEU A 26 17.59 31.66 -11.26
C LEU A 26 16.19 31.04 -11.43
N PHE A 27 15.43 31.48 -12.44
CA PHE A 27 14.10 30.93 -12.72
C PHE A 27 14.19 29.46 -13.16
N ILE A 28 15.13 29.12 -14.04
CA ILE A 28 15.39 27.73 -14.46
C ILE A 28 15.82 26.88 -13.26
N GLY A 29 16.74 27.38 -12.43
CA GLY A 29 17.20 26.68 -11.23
C GLY A 29 16.08 26.42 -10.23
N LEU A 30 15.19 27.40 -10.01
CA LEU A 30 14.01 27.23 -9.16
C LEU A 30 13.04 26.20 -9.74
N SER A 31 12.74 26.26 -11.05
CA SER A 31 11.88 25.27 -11.70
C SER A 31 12.45 23.85 -11.59
N PHE A 32 13.76 23.68 -11.76
CA PHE A 32 14.43 22.40 -11.59
C PHE A 32 14.36 21.89 -10.15
N TYR A 33 14.56 22.78 -9.18
CA TYR A 33 14.43 22.46 -7.75
C TYR A 33 13.01 22.01 -7.39
N PHE A 34 11.99 22.76 -7.83
CA PHE A 34 10.58 22.40 -7.59
C PHE A 34 10.24 21.05 -8.21
N TYR A 35 10.64 20.82 -9.46
CA TYR A 35 10.44 19.56 -10.15
C TYR A 35 11.10 18.38 -9.42
N TYR A 36 12.37 18.54 -9.00
CA TYR A 36 13.08 17.50 -8.26
C TYR A 36 12.44 17.22 -6.90
N LYS A 37 12.03 18.27 -6.18
CA LYS A 37 11.34 18.14 -4.89
C LYS A 37 10.02 17.39 -5.04
N GLU A 38 9.26 17.68 -6.08
CA GLU A 38 7.99 17.01 -6.37
C GLU A 38 8.20 15.52 -6.66
N GLN A 39 9.19 15.17 -7.50
CA GLN A 39 9.55 13.76 -7.74
C GLN A 39 9.96 13.01 -6.46
N MET A 40 10.76 13.64 -5.60
CA MET A 40 11.18 13.02 -4.33
C MET A 40 9.99 12.81 -3.39
N ASN A 41 9.02 13.73 -3.39
CA ASN A 41 7.79 13.57 -2.62
C ASN A 41 6.92 12.42 -3.17
N GLU A 42 6.79 12.31 -4.50
CA GLU A 42 6.07 11.20 -5.16
C GLU A 42 6.72 9.85 -4.82
N LEU A 43 8.04 9.75 -4.90
CA LEU A 43 8.78 8.54 -4.56
C LEU A 43 8.56 8.15 -3.09
N ALA A 44 8.72 9.10 -2.16
CA ALA A 44 8.50 8.84 -0.74
C ALA A 44 7.05 8.43 -0.42
N TYR A 45 6.07 8.99 -1.15
CA TYR A 45 4.68 8.59 -1.02
C TYR A 45 4.45 7.15 -1.54
N ALA A 46 5.02 6.83 -2.70
CA ALA A 46 4.97 5.50 -3.30
C ALA A 46 5.58 4.43 -2.38
N GLU A 47 6.72 4.73 -1.74
CA GLU A 47 7.35 3.85 -0.74
C GLU A 47 6.43 3.58 0.46
N LYS A 48 5.72 4.60 0.95
CA LYS A 48 4.75 4.42 2.05
C LYS A 48 3.59 3.53 1.63
N MET A 49 3.02 3.76 0.46
CA MET A 49 1.99 2.88 -0.11
C MET A 49 2.51 1.46 -0.29
N GLU A 50 3.78 1.32 -0.68
CA GLU A 50 4.43 0.03 -0.83
C GLU A 50 4.52 -0.74 0.49
N MET A 51 4.94 -0.07 1.56
CA MET A 51 4.97 -0.66 2.90
C MET A 51 3.58 -1.12 3.33
N ILE A 52 2.54 -0.32 3.07
CA ILE A 52 1.16 -0.64 3.44
C ILE A 52 0.66 -1.87 2.68
N TYR A 53 0.85 -1.95 1.35
CA TYR A 53 0.38 -3.12 0.60
C TYR A 53 1.12 -4.40 1.02
N LYS A 54 2.44 -4.32 1.25
CA LYS A 54 3.24 -5.49 1.69
C LYS A 54 2.75 -6.00 3.03
N LYS A 55 2.47 -5.10 3.97
CA LYS A 55 1.97 -5.48 5.29
C LYS A 55 0.58 -6.09 5.21
N MET A 56 -0.31 -5.56 4.37
CA MET A 56 -1.62 -6.19 4.11
C MET A 56 -1.46 -7.61 3.53
N ASP A 57 -0.55 -7.82 2.59
CA ASP A 57 -0.28 -9.14 1.99
C ASP A 57 0.25 -10.13 3.03
N GLU A 58 1.27 -9.74 3.81
CA GLU A 58 1.85 -10.56 4.88
C GLU A 58 0.82 -10.94 5.95
N THR A 59 -0.01 -9.99 6.37
CA THR A 59 -1.04 -10.23 7.38
C THR A 59 -2.19 -11.07 6.81
N ALA A 60 -2.53 -10.93 5.52
CA ALA A 60 -3.50 -11.80 4.86
C ALA A 60 -3.02 -13.26 4.78
N VAL A 61 -1.73 -13.51 4.56
CA VAL A 61 -1.15 -14.86 4.60
C VAL A 61 -1.27 -15.47 6.01
N LYS A 62 -1.07 -14.69 7.07
CA LYS A 62 -1.27 -15.16 8.45
C LYS A 62 -2.75 -15.46 8.73
N ALA A 63 -3.65 -14.60 8.26
CA ALA A 63 -5.09 -14.80 8.37
C ALA A 63 -5.56 -16.08 7.67
N GLU A 64 -4.96 -16.44 6.53
CA GLU A 64 -5.28 -17.69 5.83
C GLU A 64 -4.98 -18.93 6.68
N ALA A 65 -3.86 -18.93 7.42
CA ALA A 65 -3.52 -20.03 8.31
C ALA A 65 -4.59 -20.20 9.42
N VAL A 66 -5.10 -19.09 9.94
CA VAL A 66 -6.19 -19.08 10.92
C VAL A 66 -7.50 -19.58 10.30
N VAL A 67 -7.90 -19.06 9.13
CA VAL A 67 -9.12 -19.47 8.42
C VAL A 67 -9.13 -20.96 8.10
N SER A 68 -7.97 -21.51 7.72
CA SER A 68 -7.80 -22.92 7.39
C SER A 68 -7.79 -23.84 8.62
N SER A 69 -7.61 -23.28 9.81
CA SER A 69 -7.56 -24.01 11.08
C SER A 69 -8.95 -24.27 11.70
N TYR A 70 -10.00 -23.60 11.19
CA TYR A 70 -11.35 -23.83 11.70
C TYR A 70 -11.81 -25.27 11.43
N PRO A 71 -12.49 -25.91 12.40
CA PRO A 71 -13.03 -27.24 12.22
C PRO A 71 -14.18 -27.23 11.20
N ILE A 72 -14.12 -28.14 10.23
CA ILE A 72 -15.20 -28.38 9.27
C ILE A 72 -16.36 -29.06 10.00
N GLU A 73 -17.55 -28.47 9.93
CA GLU A 73 -18.77 -29.06 10.47
C GLU A 73 -19.02 -30.43 9.81
N GLY A 74 -19.15 -31.49 10.61
CA GLY A 74 -19.31 -32.87 10.11
C GLY A 74 -18.01 -33.66 9.88
N SER A 75 -16.84 -33.15 10.30
CA SER A 75 -15.61 -33.94 10.31
C SER A 75 -15.67 -35.03 11.38
N PHE A 76 -16.15 -36.22 11.01
CA PHE A 76 -16.09 -37.41 11.84
C PHE A 76 -14.78 -38.13 11.61
N VAL A 77 -14.02 -38.36 12.67
CA VAL A 77 -12.81 -39.19 12.61
C VAL A 77 -13.23 -40.62 12.97
N ASN A 78 -12.94 -41.58 12.09
CA ASN A 78 -13.14 -42.98 12.41
C ASN A 78 -11.99 -43.45 13.31
N ARG A 79 -12.24 -43.53 14.62
CA ARG A 79 -11.29 -44.13 15.55
C ARG A 79 -11.54 -45.63 15.64
N ARG A 80 -10.51 -46.42 15.36
CA ARG A 80 -10.55 -47.88 15.45
C ARG A 80 -10.92 -48.27 16.89
N GLY A 81 -12.15 -48.77 17.08
CA GLY A 81 -12.71 -49.17 18.38
C GLY A 81 -13.71 -48.19 19.02
N GLU A 82 -13.82 -46.95 18.54
CA GLU A 82 -14.69 -45.91 19.13
C GLU A 82 -15.82 -45.43 18.19
N GLY A 83 -15.80 -45.83 16.91
CA GLY A 83 -16.79 -45.40 15.92
C GLY A 83 -16.51 -43.99 15.36
N MET A 84 -17.53 -43.36 14.78
CA MET A 84 -17.46 -41.99 14.28
C MET A 84 -17.52 -41.00 15.45
N VAL A 85 -16.41 -40.35 15.76
CA VAL A 85 -16.32 -39.31 16.80
C VAL A 85 -16.12 -37.94 16.17
N ALA A 86 -16.73 -36.91 16.75
CA ALA A 86 -16.52 -35.52 16.33
C ALA A 86 -15.03 -35.17 16.40
N GLY A 87 -14.44 -34.79 15.27
CA GLY A 87 -13.04 -34.42 15.18
C GLY A 87 -12.78 -33.14 15.99
N LYS A 88 -12.10 -33.27 17.12
CA LYS A 88 -11.61 -32.12 17.89
C LYS A 88 -10.38 -31.56 17.18
N ASN A 89 -10.55 -30.47 16.42
CA ASN A 89 -9.44 -29.78 15.78
C ASN A 89 -8.77 -28.84 16.81
N ASN A 90 -7.60 -29.24 17.32
CA ASN A 90 -6.83 -28.43 18.28
C ASN A 90 -6.04 -27.27 17.61
N SER A 91 -6.03 -27.17 16.28
CA SER A 91 -5.21 -26.16 15.58
C SER A 91 -5.66 -24.72 15.86
N LEU A 92 -6.96 -24.47 15.93
CA LEU A 92 -7.47 -23.14 16.30
C LEU A 92 -7.05 -22.74 17.72
N GLN A 93 -7.16 -23.68 18.66
CA GLN A 93 -6.75 -23.45 20.05
C GLN A 93 -5.24 -23.18 20.13
N TYR A 94 -4.44 -23.86 19.30
CA TYR A 94 -3.02 -23.54 19.13
C TYR A 94 -2.78 -22.11 18.61
N PHE A 95 -3.58 -21.58 17.68
CA PHE A 95 -3.44 -20.18 17.23
C PHE A 95 -3.81 -19.16 18.32
N GLN A 96 -4.81 -19.46 19.14
CA GLN A 96 -5.16 -18.63 20.31
C GLN A 96 -4.06 -18.69 21.38
N ASP A 97 -3.62 -19.89 21.77
CA ASP A 97 -2.65 -20.10 22.83
C ASP A 97 -1.26 -19.51 22.49
N ASN A 98 -0.92 -19.43 21.20
CA ASN A 98 0.33 -18.80 20.73
C ASN A 98 0.19 -17.30 20.41
N GLY A 99 -0.93 -16.67 20.74
CA GLY A 99 -1.13 -15.22 20.55
C GLY A 99 -1.19 -14.78 19.08
N VAL A 100 -1.43 -15.70 18.14
CA VAL A 100 -1.47 -15.37 16.71
C VAL A 100 -2.69 -14.50 16.39
N ILE A 101 -3.81 -14.70 17.09
CA ILE A 101 -5.02 -13.89 16.95
C ILE A 101 -4.77 -12.44 17.38
N GLU A 102 -4.21 -12.24 18.57
CA GLU A 102 -3.86 -10.89 19.08
C GLU A 102 -2.86 -10.20 18.16
N LYS A 103 -1.86 -10.93 17.66
CA LYS A 103 -0.90 -10.42 16.69
C LYS A 103 -1.58 -10.01 15.38
N LEU A 104 -2.53 -10.80 14.89
CA LEU A 104 -3.27 -10.51 13.66
C LEU A 104 -4.14 -9.26 13.81
N GLU A 105 -4.80 -9.10 14.96
CA GLU A 105 -5.58 -7.91 15.30
C GLU A 105 -4.70 -6.67 15.33
N LYS A 106 -3.58 -6.73 16.06
CA LYS A 106 -2.62 -5.63 16.13
C LYS A 106 -2.05 -5.25 14.76
N GLU A 107 -1.64 -6.24 13.96
CA GLU A 107 -1.13 -5.96 12.60
C GLU A 107 -2.22 -5.37 11.68
N SER A 108 -3.48 -5.72 11.90
CA SER A 108 -4.61 -5.13 11.19
C SER A 108 -4.84 -3.66 11.57
N GLU A 109 -4.74 -3.34 12.86
CA GLU A 109 -4.77 -1.96 13.36
C GLU A 109 -3.59 -1.15 12.82
N GLU A 110 -2.38 -1.69 12.87
CA GLU A 110 -1.19 -1.03 12.31
C GLU A 110 -1.35 -0.75 10.80
N CYS A 111 -1.95 -1.66 10.03
CA CYS A 111 -2.30 -1.41 8.62
C CYS A 111 -3.28 -0.23 8.46
N HIS A 112 -4.29 -0.16 9.33
CA HIS A 112 -5.26 0.93 9.32
C HIS A 112 -4.60 2.28 9.66
N ASP A 113 -3.75 2.31 10.68
CA ASP A 113 -3.07 3.51 11.15
C ASP A 113 -2.12 4.05 10.08
N MET A 114 -1.30 3.19 9.45
CA MET A 114 -0.41 3.61 8.37
C MET A 114 -1.17 4.21 7.19
N LEU A 115 -2.34 3.66 6.85
CA LEU A 115 -3.19 4.18 5.79
C LEU A 115 -3.85 5.51 6.16
N TYR A 116 -4.23 5.67 7.44
CA TYR A 116 -4.82 6.90 7.97
C TYR A 116 -3.80 8.05 8.08
N GLU A 117 -2.54 7.71 8.38
CA GLU A 117 -1.42 8.65 8.46
C GLU A 117 -0.88 9.09 7.07
N LEU A 118 -1.33 8.47 5.98
CA LEU A 118 -1.01 8.94 4.64
C LEU A 118 -1.62 10.34 4.42
N ALA A 119 -0.77 11.27 3.99
CA ALA A 119 -1.22 12.58 3.52
C ALA A 119 -2.07 12.44 2.24
N GLU A 120 -2.63 13.55 1.76
CA GLU A 120 -3.31 13.55 0.46
C GLU A 120 -2.35 13.08 -0.66
N PRO A 121 -2.83 12.21 -1.57
CA PRO A 121 -1.98 11.67 -2.63
C PRO A 121 -1.57 12.77 -3.63
N PRO A 122 -0.32 12.75 -4.12
CA PRO A 122 0.06 13.48 -5.33
C PRO A 122 -0.84 13.06 -6.50
N GLU A 123 -1.07 13.97 -7.46
CA GLU A 123 -2.03 13.77 -8.55
C GLU A 123 -1.79 12.44 -9.29
N ARG A 124 -0.53 12.13 -9.61
CA ARG A 124 -0.10 10.89 -10.29
C ARG A 124 -0.38 9.61 -9.50
N LEU A 125 -0.47 9.72 -8.18
CA LEU A 125 -0.64 8.59 -7.25
C LEU A 125 -2.08 8.41 -6.78
N THR A 126 -2.99 9.31 -7.17
CA THR A 126 -4.40 9.27 -6.77
C THR A 126 -5.07 7.95 -7.14
N GLU A 127 -4.84 7.44 -8.36
CA GLU A 127 -5.42 6.16 -8.80
C GLU A 127 -4.86 5.00 -7.96
N ALA A 128 -3.53 4.94 -7.80
CA ALA A 128 -2.88 3.90 -7.01
C ALA A 128 -3.39 3.92 -5.56
N TYR A 129 -3.56 5.11 -4.98
CA TYR A 129 -4.09 5.30 -3.63
C TYR A 129 -5.54 4.82 -3.52
N SER A 130 -6.39 5.16 -4.49
CA SER A 130 -7.76 4.66 -4.55
C SER A 130 -7.81 3.13 -4.58
N VAL A 131 -6.97 2.48 -5.40
CA VAL A 131 -6.89 1.01 -5.45
C VAL A 131 -6.39 0.43 -4.13
N LEU A 132 -5.47 1.10 -3.44
CA LEU A 132 -4.98 0.68 -2.14
C LEU A 132 -6.07 0.77 -1.05
N LEU A 133 -6.90 1.83 -1.07
CA LEU A 133 -8.05 1.96 -0.19
C LEU A 133 -9.06 0.82 -0.43
N ASP A 134 -9.33 0.53 -1.69
CA ASP A 134 -10.18 -0.59 -2.09
C ASP A 134 -9.62 -1.93 -1.59
N ALA A 135 -8.31 -2.16 -1.73
CA ALA A 135 -7.65 -3.35 -1.18
C ALA A 135 -7.82 -3.42 0.33
N HIS A 136 -7.66 -2.30 1.04
CA HIS A 136 -7.81 -2.22 2.49
C HIS A 136 -9.24 -2.54 2.96
N ILE A 137 -10.28 -2.17 2.20
CA ILE A 137 -11.67 -2.55 2.52
C ILE A 137 -11.84 -4.06 2.46
N THR A 138 -11.39 -4.71 1.37
CA THR A 138 -11.47 -6.17 1.22
C THR A 138 -10.61 -6.87 2.28
N TYR A 139 -9.43 -6.34 2.57
CA TYR A 139 -8.55 -6.80 3.63
C TYR A 139 -9.25 -6.79 4.99
N LYS A 140 -9.89 -5.68 5.39
CA LYS A 140 -10.64 -5.61 6.65
C LYS A 140 -11.72 -6.68 6.74
N GLN A 141 -12.46 -6.90 5.66
CA GLN A 141 -13.49 -7.95 5.62
C GLN A 141 -12.90 -9.35 5.75
N TYR A 142 -11.75 -9.60 5.13
CA TYR A 142 -11.05 -10.88 5.22
C TYR A 142 -10.47 -11.13 6.62
N ILE A 143 -9.82 -10.14 7.23
CA ILE A 143 -9.29 -10.23 8.59
C ILE A 143 -10.43 -10.41 9.60
N GLN A 144 -11.54 -9.69 9.47
CA GLN A 144 -12.70 -9.90 10.33
C GLN A 144 -13.23 -11.33 10.25
N LEU A 145 -13.24 -11.92 9.05
CA LEU A 145 -13.64 -13.31 8.87
C LEU A 145 -12.67 -14.30 9.54
N ALA A 146 -11.37 -13.97 9.58
CA ALA A 146 -10.34 -14.75 10.27
C ALA A 146 -10.41 -14.60 11.80
N LEU A 147 -10.67 -13.39 12.32
CA LEU A 147 -10.73 -13.10 13.76
C LEU A 147 -12.06 -13.52 14.39
N HIS A 148 -13.17 -13.38 13.65
CA HIS A 148 -14.54 -13.59 14.12
C HIS A 148 -15.28 -14.57 13.21
N PRO A 149 -14.96 -15.86 13.31
CA PRO A 149 -15.46 -16.88 12.41
C PRO A 149 -16.90 -17.15 12.75
N GLN A 150 -17.75 -17.08 11.74
CA GLN A 150 -19.00 -17.82 11.80
C GLN A 150 -18.68 -19.32 11.63
N LYS A 151 -19.61 -20.19 12.03
CA LYS A 151 -19.46 -21.65 11.85
C LYS A 151 -18.96 -21.97 10.44
N GLN A 152 -17.94 -22.83 10.34
CA GLN A 152 -17.32 -23.19 9.07
C GLN A 152 -18.32 -23.98 8.22
N SER A 153 -18.95 -23.26 7.30
CA SER A 153 -19.95 -23.72 6.34
C SER A 153 -19.41 -23.57 4.93
N ASP A 154 -20.03 -24.23 3.95
CA ASP A 154 -19.70 -24.00 2.53
C ASP A 154 -19.78 -22.51 2.16
N SER A 155 -20.72 -21.77 2.76
CA SER A 155 -20.82 -20.30 2.60
C SER A 155 -19.62 -19.56 3.19
N PHE A 156 -19.13 -19.97 4.36
CA PHE A 156 -17.93 -19.38 4.97
C PHE A 156 -16.70 -19.61 4.09
N ILE A 157 -16.48 -20.84 3.64
CA ILE A 157 -15.33 -21.21 2.81
C ILE A 157 -15.36 -20.46 1.47
N LYS A 158 -16.55 -20.40 0.83
CA LYS A 158 -16.74 -19.63 -0.41
C LYS A 158 -16.46 -18.15 -0.20
N LYS A 159 -16.98 -17.55 0.89
CA LYS A 159 -16.76 -16.14 1.20
C LYS A 159 -15.28 -15.84 1.48
N ALA A 160 -14.61 -16.67 2.28
CA ALA A 160 -13.19 -16.53 2.57
C ALA A 160 -12.33 -16.59 1.30
N ARG A 161 -12.61 -17.57 0.41
CA ARG A 161 -11.92 -17.71 -0.87
C ARG A 161 -12.16 -16.49 -1.78
N SER A 162 -13.41 -16.08 -1.92
CA SER A 162 -13.78 -14.91 -2.75
C SER A 162 -13.07 -13.64 -2.27
N LEU A 163 -13.09 -13.37 -0.96
CA LEU A 163 -12.42 -12.19 -0.39
C LEU A 163 -10.91 -12.26 -0.59
N LYS A 164 -10.29 -13.44 -0.47
CA LYS A 164 -8.86 -13.60 -0.68
C LYS A 164 -8.47 -13.36 -2.15
N GLU A 165 -9.21 -13.94 -3.09
CA GLU A 165 -8.97 -13.75 -4.53
C GLU A 165 -9.13 -12.29 -4.92
N GLU A 166 -10.17 -11.63 -4.40
CA GLU A 166 -10.41 -10.20 -4.61
C GLU A 166 -9.29 -9.34 -4.00
N LEU A 167 -8.87 -9.63 -2.77
CA LEU A 167 -7.77 -8.93 -2.11
C LEU A 167 -6.48 -9.05 -2.93
N ASN A 168 -6.13 -10.26 -3.35
CA ASN A 168 -4.93 -10.50 -4.16
C ASN A 168 -4.97 -9.73 -5.47
N SER A 169 -6.13 -9.72 -6.14
CA SER A 169 -6.31 -8.97 -7.39
C SER A 169 -6.09 -7.47 -7.17
N ARG A 170 -6.67 -6.90 -6.11
CA ARG A 170 -6.54 -5.47 -5.76
C ARG A 170 -5.11 -5.12 -5.35
N LEU A 171 -4.43 -5.96 -4.58
CA LEU A 171 -3.02 -5.75 -4.18
C LEU A 171 -2.07 -5.80 -5.38
N ILE A 172 -2.27 -6.73 -6.32
CA ILE A 172 -1.50 -6.78 -7.58
C ILE A 172 -1.73 -5.51 -8.39
N LEU A 173 -2.98 -5.04 -8.48
CA LEU A 173 -3.29 -3.81 -9.19
C LEU A 173 -2.64 -2.59 -8.53
N ALA A 174 -2.73 -2.47 -7.20
CA ALA A 174 -2.07 -1.41 -6.44
C ALA A 174 -0.55 -1.42 -6.69
N LYS A 175 0.10 -2.58 -6.57
CA LYS A 175 1.53 -2.75 -6.85
C LYS A 175 1.90 -2.30 -8.26
N ASN A 176 1.14 -2.71 -9.26
CA ASN A 176 1.40 -2.33 -10.66
C ASN A 176 1.25 -0.82 -10.88
N ARG A 177 0.26 -0.18 -10.24
CA ARG A 177 0.05 1.26 -10.34
C ARG A 177 1.14 2.06 -9.62
N ILE A 178 1.61 1.59 -8.47
CA ILE A 178 2.75 2.19 -7.74
C ILE A 178 4.03 2.07 -8.58
N ALA A 179 4.25 0.95 -9.27
CA ALA A 179 5.46 0.71 -10.06
C ALA A 179 5.49 1.44 -11.42
N GLN A 180 4.40 2.10 -11.84
CA GLN A 180 4.30 2.84 -13.11
C GLN A 180 4.77 4.30 -13.01
N LEU A 181 5.33 4.70 -11.86
CA LEU A 181 5.98 6.00 -11.62
C LEU A 181 7.36 6.09 -12.27
#